data_AF-A0A3P6USS1-F1
#
_entry.id   AF-A0A3P6USS1-F1
#
_cell.length_a   1.000
_cell.length_b   1.000
_cell.length_c   1.000
_cell.angle_alpha   90.00
_cell.angle_beta   90.00
_cell.angle_gamma   90.00
#
_symmetry.space_group_name_H-M   'P 1'
#
loop_
_entity.id
_entity.type
_entity.pdbx_description
1 polymer ?
#
loop_
_entity_poly.entity_id
_entity_poly.type
_entity_poly.pdbx_seq_one_letter_code
_entity_poly.pdbx_strand_id
1 'polypeptide(L)'
;SVLYTLMKQGQVLGAYKLARYALEQLSFLKIPRRFEKFIEADALMIRSKPFTDAEELLPMCYRCGISNPLIGTNECVHCKTPFILSFVSFEVLPLVEFVVSDDINLEEARQLISAEPPLGQAENPLQEQMNLKTGKVVADHETLLKLEKRQVIIAEWPPPFVARFYYNVIPEISVTHCSSCYRMFHADDFEMACLKSGACPFCHVAPQKKRHHNFIDNNDIE
;
A
#
# COMPACT_ATOMS: atom_id res chain seq x y z
N SER A 1 -12.77 23.09 -7.77
CA SER A 1 -12.74 21.98 -8.76
C SER A 1 -12.74 20.63 -8.04
N VAL A 2 -11.77 20.35 -7.15
CA VAL A 2 -11.66 19.04 -6.45
C VAL A 2 -12.89 18.67 -5.60
N LEU A 3 -13.34 19.54 -4.69
CA LEU A 3 -14.47 19.23 -3.80
C LEU A 3 -15.78 18.98 -4.56
N TYR A 4 -16.03 19.72 -5.64
CA TYR A 4 -17.21 19.52 -6.48
C TYR A 4 -17.17 18.15 -7.18
N THR A 5 -16.02 17.80 -7.75
CA THR A 5 -15.82 16.47 -8.33
C THR A 5 -15.96 15.37 -7.28
N LEU A 6 -15.39 15.55 -6.09
CA LEU A 6 -15.47 14.58 -5.00
C LEU A 6 -16.92 14.34 -4.55
N MET A 7 -17.69 15.41 -4.42
CA MET A 7 -19.13 15.34 -4.12
C MET A 7 -19.88 14.56 -5.21
N LYS A 8 -19.68 14.91 -6.48
CA LYS A 8 -20.35 14.25 -7.61
C LYS A 8 -19.99 12.77 -7.73
N GLN A 9 -18.69 12.45 -7.71
CA GLN A 9 -18.23 11.07 -7.81
C GLN A 9 -18.64 10.26 -6.58
N GLY A 10 -18.58 10.85 -5.38
CA GLY A 10 -19.02 10.18 -4.17
C GLY A 10 -20.51 9.79 -4.21
N GLN A 11 -21.36 10.63 -4.80
CA GLN A 11 -22.77 10.27 -5.02
C GLN A 11 -22.95 9.11 -6.01
N VAL A 12 -22.19 9.10 -7.10
CA VAL A 12 -22.28 8.07 -8.15
C VAL A 12 -21.77 6.72 -7.62
N LEU A 13 -20.66 6.72 -6.88
CA LEU A 13 -20.02 5.51 -6.34
C LEU A 13 -20.67 5.01 -5.04
N GLY A 14 -21.62 5.75 -4.47
CA GLY A 14 -22.21 5.38 -3.18
C GLY A 14 -21.36 5.74 -1.95
N ALA A 15 -20.32 6.56 -2.10
CA ALA A 15 -19.60 7.19 -1.00
C ALA A 15 -20.35 8.43 -0.48
N TYR A 16 -21.52 8.21 0.15
CA TYR A 16 -22.42 9.29 0.53
C TYR A 16 -21.95 10.09 1.75
N LYS A 17 -21.19 9.50 2.67
CA LYS A 17 -20.60 10.23 3.80
C LYS A 17 -19.47 11.14 3.31
N LEU A 18 -18.63 10.65 2.40
CA LEU A 18 -17.63 11.47 1.69
C LEU A 18 -18.27 12.61 0.90
N ALA A 19 -19.35 12.32 0.16
CA ALA A 19 -20.05 13.34 -0.62
C ALA A 19 -20.65 14.46 0.26
N ARG A 20 -21.20 14.11 1.43
CA ARG A 20 -21.67 15.10 2.43
C ARG A 20 -20.55 15.96 2.97
N TYR A 21 -19.43 15.33 3.33
CA TYR A 21 -18.25 16.07 3.77
C TYR A 21 -17.79 17.06 2.69
N ALA A 22 -17.68 16.64 1.43
CA ALA A 22 -17.30 17.52 0.34
C ALA A 22 -18.28 18.69 0.14
N LEU A 23 -19.59 18.44 0.25
CA LEU A 23 -20.63 19.46 0.18
C LEU A 23 -20.54 20.46 1.34
N GLU A 24 -20.30 19.98 2.56
CA GLU A 24 -20.08 20.82 3.73
C GLU A 24 -18.85 21.72 3.51
N GLN A 25 -17.74 21.18 3.02
CA GLN A 25 -16.55 21.97 2.70
C GLN A 25 -16.82 23.02 1.61
N LEU A 26 -17.64 22.70 0.59
CA LEU A 26 -18.05 23.66 -0.44
C LEU A 26 -18.86 24.83 0.13
N SER A 27 -19.62 24.62 1.21
CA SER A 27 -20.43 25.68 1.83
C SER A 27 -19.60 26.81 2.44
N PHE A 28 -18.33 26.53 2.77
CA PHE A 28 -17.38 27.54 3.28
C PHE A 28 -16.65 28.30 2.17
N LEU A 29 -16.88 27.97 0.90
CA LEU A 29 -16.18 28.56 -0.24
C LEU A 29 -17.12 29.41 -1.09
N LYS A 30 -16.53 30.40 -1.79
CA LYS A 30 -17.28 31.18 -2.80
C LYS A 30 -17.49 30.34 -4.06
N ILE A 31 -18.72 29.89 -4.27
CA ILE A 31 -19.10 29.05 -5.42
C ILE A 31 -19.28 29.93 -6.68
N PRO A 32 -18.71 29.55 -7.84
CA PRO A 32 -19.02 30.21 -9.12
C PRO A 32 -20.48 30.01 -9.53
N ARG A 33 -21.15 31.06 -10.04
CA ARG A 33 -22.58 31.03 -10.45
C ARG A 33 -23.01 29.84 -11.31
N ARG A 34 -22.12 29.35 -12.18
CA ARG A 34 -22.38 28.19 -13.04
C ARG A 34 -22.59 26.88 -12.25
N PHE A 35 -22.12 26.80 -11.00
CA PHE A 35 -22.20 25.61 -10.15
C PHE A 35 -23.26 25.72 -9.05
N GLU A 36 -23.77 26.91 -8.73
CA GLU A 36 -24.72 27.14 -7.62
C GLU A 36 -25.93 26.21 -7.71
N LYS A 37 -26.67 26.25 -8.84
CA LYS A 37 -27.86 25.41 -9.05
C LYS A 37 -27.57 23.92 -8.96
N PHE A 38 -26.40 23.47 -9.42
CA PHE A 38 -26.02 22.07 -9.35
C PHE A 38 -25.75 21.65 -7.91
N ILE A 39 -24.99 22.45 -7.17
CA ILE A 39 -24.65 22.19 -5.77
C ILE A 39 -25.91 22.23 -4.89
N GLU A 40 -26.84 23.16 -5.13
CA GLU A 40 -28.13 23.22 -4.44
C GLU A 40 -28.98 21.96 -4.68
N ALA A 41 -29.05 21.49 -5.92
CA ALA A 41 -29.74 20.24 -6.24
C ALA A 41 -29.07 19.04 -5.56
N ASP A 42 -27.74 18.96 -5.61
CA ASP A 42 -26.98 17.88 -4.97
C ASP A 42 -27.14 17.88 -3.44
N ALA A 43 -27.22 19.07 -2.83
CA ALA A 43 -27.48 19.26 -1.41
C ALA A 43 -28.87 18.77 -0.98
N LEU A 44 -29.87 18.88 -1.85
CA LEU A 44 -31.18 18.30 -1.61
C LEU A 44 -31.16 16.77 -1.80
N MET A 45 -30.55 16.30 -2.89
CA MET A 45 -30.50 14.87 -3.24
C MET A 45 -29.81 14.03 -2.16
N ILE A 46 -28.68 14.51 -1.61
CA ILE A 46 -27.89 13.76 -0.62
C ILE A 46 -28.66 13.52 0.69
N ARG A 47 -29.70 14.30 1.00
CA ARG A 47 -30.53 14.12 2.20
C ARG A 47 -31.33 12.82 2.18
N SER A 48 -31.62 12.29 0.99
CA SER A 48 -32.34 11.01 0.82
C SER A 48 -31.44 9.77 0.90
N LYS A 49 -30.11 9.96 1.00
CA LYS A 49 -29.13 8.86 0.97
C LYS A 49 -28.77 8.40 2.39
N PRO A 50 -28.23 7.18 2.61
CA PRO A 50 -27.74 6.76 3.92
C PRO A 50 -26.51 7.58 4.35
N PHE A 51 -26.19 7.57 5.65
CA PHE A 51 -25.00 8.23 6.23
C PHE A 51 -23.78 7.30 6.28
N THR A 52 -23.66 6.42 5.29
CA THR A 52 -22.58 5.45 5.14
C THR A 52 -22.01 5.55 3.74
N ASP A 53 -20.75 5.15 3.58
CA ASP A 53 -20.14 4.92 2.27
C ASP A 53 -20.30 3.43 1.91
N ALA A 54 -20.23 3.10 0.62
CA ALA A 54 -20.20 1.71 0.15
C ALA A 54 -18.98 0.97 0.71
N GLU A 55 -19.19 -0.27 1.20
CA GLU A 55 -18.17 -1.04 1.93
C GLU A 55 -16.95 -1.37 1.06
N GLU A 56 -17.16 -1.63 -0.23
CA GLU A 56 -16.11 -1.90 -1.22
C GLU A 56 -15.13 -0.74 -1.43
N LEU A 57 -15.55 0.49 -1.09
CA LEU A 57 -14.69 1.67 -1.20
C LEU A 57 -13.81 1.84 0.06
N LEU A 58 -14.16 1.21 1.17
CA LEU A 58 -13.50 1.44 2.45
C LEU A 58 -12.13 0.73 2.50
N PRO A 59 -11.01 1.46 2.65
CA PRO A 59 -9.70 0.83 2.72
C PRO A 59 -9.56 -0.04 3.98
N MET A 60 -9.22 -1.31 3.77
CA MET A 60 -8.87 -2.24 4.85
C MET A 60 -7.44 -1.98 5.35
N CYS A 61 -7.24 -1.99 6.66
CA CYS A 61 -5.91 -1.99 7.23
C CYS A 61 -5.36 -3.42 7.31
N TYR A 62 -4.31 -3.71 6.55
CA TYR A 62 -3.66 -5.03 6.56
C TYR A 62 -2.91 -5.37 7.85
N ARG A 63 -2.82 -4.45 8.81
CA ARG A 63 -2.34 -4.76 10.17
C ARG A 63 -3.43 -5.29 11.09
N CYS A 64 -4.57 -4.59 11.18
CA CYS A 64 -5.60 -4.87 12.19
C CYS A 64 -6.93 -5.35 11.62
N GLY A 65 -7.06 -5.45 10.29
CA GLY A 65 -8.27 -5.89 9.59
C GLY A 65 -9.44 -4.89 9.60
N ILE A 66 -9.29 -3.73 10.25
CA ILE A 66 -10.36 -2.73 10.35
C ILE A 66 -10.48 -1.95 9.03
N SER A 67 -11.70 -1.82 8.51
CA SER A 67 -12.04 -0.93 7.41
C SER A 67 -12.06 0.53 7.87
N ASN A 68 -11.45 1.42 7.09
CA ASN A 68 -11.24 2.80 7.46
C ASN A 68 -12.15 3.73 6.66
N PRO A 69 -12.56 4.88 7.24
CA PRO A 69 -13.30 5.89 6.50
C PRO A 69 -12.50 6.46 5.33
N LEU A 70 -13.19 6.90 4.27
CA LEU A 70 -12.59 7.60 3.12
C LEU A 70 -12.05 9.01 3.47
N ILE A 71 -12.46 9.54 4.63
CA ILE A 71 -12.02 10.84 5.14
C ILE A 71 -10.98 10.57 6.22
N GLY A 72 -9.77 11.09 6.03
CA GLY A 72 -8.69 10.93 6.99
C GLY A 72 -7.33 11.22 6.39
N THR A 73 -6.30 10.88 7.15
CA THR A 73 -4.91 10.87 6.70
C THR A 73 -4.55 9.49 6.14
N ASN A 74 -3.33 9.35 5.63
CA ASN A 74 -2.84 8.09 5.07
C ASN A 74 -2.42 7.08 6.16
N GLU A 75 -3.28 6.87 7.17
CA GLU A 75 -3.06 5.96 8.29
C GLU A 75 -4.37 5.33 8.78
N CYS A 76 -4.27 4.16 9.39
CA CYS A 76 -5.42 3.52 10.02
C CYS A 76 -5.92 4.33 11.22
N VAL A 77 -7.24 4.53 11.31
CA VAL A 77 -7.86 5.26 12.43
C VAL A 77 -7.71 4.53 13.77
N HIS A 78 -7.55 3.21 13.75
CA HIS A 78 -7.42 2.38 14.95
C HIS A 78 -5.96 2.19 15.39
N CYS A 79 -5.13 1.63 14.52
CA CYS A 79 -3.77 1.22 14.89
C CYS A 79 -2.67 2.20 14.44
N LYS A 80 -3.06 3.31 13.76
CA LYS A 80 -2.14 4.35 13.28
C LYS A 80 -1.05 3.85 12.33
N THR A 81 -1.23 2.66 11.76
CA THR A 81 -0.31 2.12 10.76
C THR A 81 -0.52 2.88 9.45
N PRO A 82 0.54 3.41 8.82
CA PRO A 82 0.42 4.13 7.57
C PRO A 82 -0.03 3.19 6.45
N PHE A 83 -0.89 3.67 5.55
CA PHE A 83 -1.23 2.91 4.35
C PHE A 83 -0.12 3.02 3.31
N ILE A 84 0.22 1.89 2.72
CA ILE A 84 1.18 1.83 1.62
C ILE A 84 0.37 1.71 0.35
N LEU A 85 0.40 2.74 -0.49
CA LEU A 85 -0.41 2.79 -1.71
C LEU A 85 0.39 2.31 -2.91
N SER A 86 -0.29 1.65 -3.84
CA SER A 86 0.20 1.41 -5.20
C SER A 86 0.31 2.75 -5.93
N PHE A 87 1.47 3.07 -6.49
CA PHE A 87 1.67 4.33 -7.23
C PHE A 87 1.14 4.30 -8.67
N VAL A 88 0.36 3.27 -9.02
CA VAL A 88 -0.41 3.19 -10.28
C VAL A 88 -1.92 3.21 -9.98
N SER A 89 -2.40 2.25 -9.19
CA SER A 89 -3.84 2.11 -8.90
C SER A 89 -4.33 2.97 -7.74
N PHE A 90 -3.43 3.46 -6.88
CA PHE A 90 -3.74 4.13 -5.60
C PHE A 90 -4.50 3.26 -4.58
N GLU A 91 -4.56 1.94 -4.81
CA GLU A 91 -5.09 0.99 -3.83
C GLU A 91 -4.11 0.77 -2.68
N VAL A 92 -4.65 0.45 -1.49
CA VAL A 92 -3.84 0.06 -0.34
C VAL A 92 -3.25 -1.33 -0.61
N LEU A 93 -1.94 -1.42 -0.60
CA LEU A 93 -1.20 -2.66 -0.77
C LEU A 93 -1.20 -3.48 0.53
N PRO A 94 -1.16 -4.82 0.45
CA PRO A 94 -1.09 -5.74 1.58
C PRO A 94 0.27 -5.74 2.31
N LEU A 95 0.91 -4.57 2.38
CA LEU A 95 2.20 -4.38 3.01
C LEU A 95 2.04 -3.79 4.40
N VAL A 96 2.82 -4.33 5.33
CA VAL A 96 3.03 -3.74 6.66
C VAL A 96 4.52 -3.50 6.85
N GLU A 97 4.87 -2.26 7.18
CA GLU A 97 6.25 -1.92 7.52
C GLU A 97 6.61 -2.48 8.88
N PHE A 98 7.77 -3.14 8.95
CA PHE A 98 8.38 -3.57 10.20
C PHE A 98 9.79 -3.01 10.32
N VAL A 99 10.26 -2.96 11.56
CA VAL A 99 11.62 -2.52 11.91
C VAL A 99 12.36 -3.73 12.46
N VAL A 100 13.61 -3.87 12.08
CA VAL A 100 14.50 -4.90 12.63
C VAL A 100 14.96 -4.44 14.01
N SER A 101 15.11 -5.39 14.93
CA SER A 101 15.61 -5.10 16.28
C SER A 101 16.99 -4.40 16.27
N ASP A 102 17.23 -3.51 17.24
CA ASP A 102 18.40 -2.61 17.26
C ASP A 102 19.75 -3.35 17.36
N ASP A 103 19.73 -4.62 17.79
CA ASP A 103 20.90 -5.51 17.89
C ASP A 103 21.30 -6.13 16.55
N ILE A 104 20.47 -6.04 15.51
CA ILE A 104 20.68 -6.69 14.22
C ILE A 104 21.01 -5.63 13.16
N ASN A 105 22.16 -5.79 12.51
CA ASN A 105 22.56 -4.87 11.43
C ASN A 105 21.90 -5.25 10.09
N LEU A 106 21.98 -4.34 9.11
CA LEU A 106 21.33 -4.54 7.80
C LEU A 106 21.81 -5.82 7.09
N GLU A 107 23.11 -6.12 7.12
CA GLU A 107 23.65 -7.29 6.41
C GLU A 107 23.20 -8.59 7.06
N GLU A 108 23.20 -8.63 8.39
CA GLU A 108 22.67 -9.75 9.18
C GLU A 108 21.17 -9.94 8.93
N ALA A 109 20.38 -8.86 8.93
CA ALA A 109 18.95 -8.93 8.61
C ALA A 109 18.70 -9.55 7.22
N ARG A 110 19.52 -9.20 6.22
CA ARG A 110 19.42 -9.77 4.87
C ARG A 110 19.73 -11.26 4.85
N GLN A 111 20.73 -11.69 5.61
CA GLN A 111 21.11 -13.09 5.72
C GLN A 111 20.01 -13.90 6.37
N LEU A 112 19.42 -13.40 7.45
CA LEU A 112 18.30 -14.05 8.16
C LEU A 112 17.05 -14.16 7.26
N ILE A 113 16.67 -13.09 6.55
CA ILE A 113 15.52 -13.10 5.61
C ILE A 113 15.80 -14.01 4.39
N SER A 114 17.07 -14.19 4.02
CA SER A 114 17.43 -15.04 2.88
C SER A 114 17.54 -16.51 3.24
N ALA A 115 17.56 -16.85 4.52
CA ALA A 115 17.56 -18.24 4.99
C ALA A 115 16.23 -18.91 4.64
N GLU A 116 16.27 -20.23 4.41
CA GLU A 116 15.04 -21.00 4.25
C GLU A 116 14.34 -21.14 5.62
N PRO A 117 13.06 -20.76 5.72
CA PRO A 117 12.33 -20.88 6.97
C PRO A 117 12.11 -22.36 7.34
N PRO A 118 11.99 -22.67 8.64
CA PRO A 118 11.74 -24.03 9.10
C PRO A 118 10.41 -24.59 8.54
N LEU A 119 10.44 -25.85 8.08
CA LEU A 119 9.29 -26.53 7.47
C LEU A 119 8.09 -26.59 8.44
N GLY A 120 6.90 -26.27 7.93
CA GLY A 120 5.62 -26.52 8.62
C GLY A 120 5.02 -25.33 9.37
N GLN A 121 5.50 -24.11 9.17
CA GLN A 121 4.86 -22.91 9.72
C GLN A 121 3.91 -22.29 8.70
N ALA A 122 2.60 -22.40 8.94
CA ALA A 122 1.57 -21.78 8.12
C ALA A 122 1.06 -20.44 8.69
N GLU A 123 1.51 -20.07 9.89
CA GLU A 123 1.08 -18.85 10.56
C GLU A 123 1.99 -17.68 10.19
N ASN A 124 1.40 -16.49 10.09
CA ASN A 124 2.12 -15.25 9.84
C ASN A 124 3.15 -14.99 10.98
N PRO A 125 4.47 -14.98 10.70
CA PRO A 125 5.49 -14.81 11.72
C PRO A 125 5.41 -13.50 12.49
N LEU A 126 4.76 -12.47 11.92
CA LEU A 126 4.59 -11.14 12.51
C LEU A 126 3.23 -10.94 13.18
N GLN A 127 2.40 -11.99 13.29
CA GLN A 127 1.02 -11.85 13.75
C GLN A 127 0.93 -11.26 15.16
N GLU A 128 1.76 -11.71 16.09
CA GLU A 128 1.75 -11.24 17.48
C GLU A 128 2.13 -9.75 17.56
N GLN A 129 3.16 -9.35 16.81
CA GLN A 129 3.64 -7.98 16.76
C GLN A 129 2.65 -7.06 16.04
N MET A 130 1.91 -7.57 15.06
CA MET A 130 0.82 -6.86 14.40
C MET A 130 -0.37 -6.65 15.34
N ASN A 131 -0.65 -7.62 16.23
CA ASN A 131 -1.71 -7.55 17.23
C ASN A 131 -1.45 -6.51 18.33
N LEU A 132 -0.19 -6.10 18.54
CA LEU A 132 0.13 -4.91 19.32
C LEU A 132 -0.45 -3.71 18.56
N LYS A 133 -1.66 -3.29 18.95
CA LYS A 133 -2.48 -2.31 18.19
C LYS A 133 -1.81 -0.95 17.99
N THR A 134 -0.71 -0.66 18.68
CA THR A 134 0.03 0.59 18.58
C THR A 134 1.53 0.32 18.54
N GLY A 135 2.29 1.26 18.00
CA GLY A 135 3.74 1.15 17.89
C GLY A 135 4.21 0.48 16.59
N LYS A 136 5.52 0.36 16.45
CA LYS A 136 6.17 -0.25 15.29
C LYS A 136 6.10 -1.78 15.41
N VAL A 137 5.91 -2.46 14.30
CA VAL A 137 6.09 -3.91 14.23
C VAL A 137 7.59 -4.17 14.27
N VAL A 138 8.09 -4.89 15.28
CA VAL A 138 9.53 -5.16 15.44
C VAL A 138 9.79 -6.63 15.18
N ALA A 139 10.73 -6.93 14.29
CA ALA A 139 11.17 -8.29 14.00
C ALA A 139 12.52 -8.55 14.68
N ASP A 140 12.54 -9.52 15.58
CA ASP A 140 13.75 -10.04 16.19
C ASP A 140 14.38 -11.15 15.33
N HIS A 141 15.51 -11.68 15.78
CA HIS A 141 16.26 -12.70 15.06
C HIS A 141 15.42 -13.95 14.76
N GLU A 142 14.60 -14.41 15.72
CA GLU A 142 13.75 -15.57 15.54
C GLU A 142 12.63 -15.29 14.52
N THR A 143 12.02 -14.12 14.57
CA THR A 143 11.00 -13.70 13.62
C THR A 143 11.56 -13.62 12.21
N LEU A 144 12.74 -13.01 12.03
CA LEU A 144 13.37 -12.86 10.71
C LEU A 144 13.68 -14.21 10.05
N LEU A 145 14.09 -15.23 10.82
CA LEU A 145 14.34 -16.59 10.32
C LEU A 145 13.07 -17.31 9.85
N LYS A 146 11.90 -16.91 10.36
CA LYS A 146 10.62 -17.50 9.99
C LYS A 146 10.00 -16.81 8.77
N LEU A 147 10.51 -15.65 8.35
CA LEU A 147 9.97 -14.91 7.22
C LEU A 147 10.35 -15.58 5.90
N GLU A 148 9.36 -15.75 5.02
CA GLU A 148 9.63 -16.12 3.65
C GLU A 148 10.20 -14.93 2.87
N LYS A 149 11.37 -15.14 2.24
CA LYS A 149 12.02 -14.13 1.37
C LYS A 149 11.09 -13.51 0.34
N ARG A 150 10.13 -14.27 -0.21
CA ARG A 150 9.18 -13.79 -1.23
C ARG A 150 8.14 -12.83 -0.67
N GLN A 151 7.84 -12.91 0.62
CA GLN A 151 6.91 -12.03 1.31
C GLN A 151 7.59 -10.77 1.85
N VAL A 152 8.93 -10.71 1.86
CA VAL A 152 9.67 -9.55 2.38
C VAL A 152 10.19 -8.69 1.24
N ILE A 153 9.87 -7.39 1.31
CA ILE A 153 10.43 -6.37 0.43
C ILE A 153 11.41 -5.52 1.24
N ILE A 154 12.66 -5.50 0.80
CA ILE A 154 13.71 -4.65 1.35
C ILE A 154 13.90 -3.45 0.40
N ALA A 155 13.55 -2.25 0.88
CA ALA A 155 13.74 -0.99 0.16
C ALA A 155 15.03 -0.31 0.64
N GLU A 156 16.12 -0.58 -0.07
CA GLU A 156 17.46 -0.07 0.25
C GLU A 156 17.72 1.25 -0.45
N TRP A 157 17.42 2.34 0.24
CA TRP A 157 17.70 3.68 -0.25
C TRP A 157 19.22 3.98 -0.22
N PRO A 158 19.74 4.80 -1.15
CA PRO A 158 21.12 5.26 -1.07
C PRO A 158 21.38 6.02 0.24
N PRO A 159 22.62 6.00 0.78
CA PRO A 159 22.99 6.82 1.92
C PRO A 159 22.62 8.30 1.70
N PRO A 160 22.10 9.02 2.71
CA PRO A 160 22.09 8.69 4.15
C PRO A 160 20.81 7.98 4.65
N PHE A 161 19.95 7.50 3.75
CA PHE A 161 18.67 6.91 4.14
C PHE A 161 18.83 5.48 4.65
N VAL A 162 18.05 5.12 5.67
CA VAL A 162 18.04 3.77 6.25
C VAL A 162 17.14 2.87 5.41
N ALA A 163 17.53 1.60 5.25
CA ALA A 163 16.71 0.60 4.59
C ALA A 163 15.36 0.42 5.32
N ARG A 164 14.30 0.20 4.56
CA ARG A 164 12.95 -0.06 5.09
C ARG A 164 12.51 -1.46 4.72
N PHE A 165 11.87 -2.15 5.66
CA PHE A 165 11.42 -3.52 5.49
C PHE A 165 9.90 -3.56 5.48
N TYR A 166 9.36 -4.30 4.53
CA TYR A 166 7.92 -4.47 4.37
C TYR A 166 7.59 -5.94 4.27
N TYR A 167 6.58 -6.37 5.00
CA TYR A 167 6.04 -7.72 4.95
C TYR A 167 4.72 -7.73 4.18
N ASN A 168 4.61 -8.61 3.20
CA ASN A 168 3.41 -8.86 2.43
C ASN A 168 2.53 -9.88 3.14
N VAL A 169 1.45 -9.37 3.73
CA VAL A 169 0.49 -10.16 4.53
C VAL A 169 -0.34 -11.09 3.65
N ILE A 170 -0.44 -10.81 2.34
CA ILE A 170 -1.19 -11.64 1.38
C ILE A 170 -0.23 -12.06 0.24
N PRO A 171 0.43 -13.22 0.37
CA PRO A 171 1.45 -13.66 -0.59
C PRO A 171 0.93 -13.83 -2.02
N GLU A 172 -0.37 -14.08 -2.20
CA GLU A 172 -1.02 -14.21 -3.50
C GLU A 172 -1.03 -12.89 -4.28
N ILE A 173 -1.01 -11.76 -3.58
CA ILE A 173 -0.95 -10.44 -4.19
C ILE A 173 0.52 -10.06 -4.39
N SER A 174 0.98 -10.12 -5.63
CA SER A 174 2.36 -9.77 -5.97
C SER A 174 2.58 -8.26 -5.93
N VAL A 175 3.48 -7.82 -5.03
CA VAL A 175 3.86 -6.41 -4.85
C VAL A 175 5.34 -6.23 -5.18
N THR A 176 5.67 -5.14 -5.85
CA THR A 176 7.04 -4.78 -6.23
C THR A 176 7.34 -3.31 -5.95
N HIS A 177 8.61 -2.93 -6.05
CA HIS A 177 9.02 -1.53 -5.99
C HIS A 177 9.96 -1.14 -7.13
N CYS A 178 9.94 0.13 -7.50
CA CYS A 178 10.88 0.66 -8.48
C CYS A 178 12.29 0.77 -7.86
N SER A 179 13.31 0.27 -8.53
CA SER A 179 14.71 0.33 -8.06
C SER A 179 15.33 1.74 -8.02
N SER A 180 14.63 2.76 -8.53
CA SER A 180 15.11 4.15 -8.55
C SER A 180 14.37 5.03 -7.55
N CYS A 181 13.03 5.00 -7.55
CA CYS A 181 12.22 5.84 -6.66
C CYS A 181 11.65 5.09 -5.45
N TYR A 182 11.83 3.77 -5.37
CA TYR A 182 11.40 2.87 -4.29
C TYR A 182 9.91 3.00 -3.92
N ARG A 183 9.10 3.53 -4.84
CA ARG A 183 7.64 3.50 -4.74
C ARG A 183 7.15 2.08 -4.95
N MET A 184 6.08 1.73 -4.24
CA MET A 184 5.47 0.41 -4.25
C MET A 184 4.34 0.35 -5.27
N PHE A 185 4.14 -0.83 -5.85
CA PHE A 185 3.16 -1.09 -6.89
C PHE A 185 2.68 -2.53 -6.83
N HIS A 186 1.48 -2.81 -7.33
CA HIS A 186 1.17 -4.16 -7.81
C HIS A 186 2.15 -4.51 -8.95
N ALA A 187 2.66 -5.74 -8.94
CA ALA A 187 3.69 -6.16 -9.89
C ALA A 187 3.19 -6.05 -11.34
N ASP A 188 1.99 -6.55 -11.62
CA ASP A 188 1.39 -6.58 -12.95
C ASP A 188 1.11 -5.16 -13.49
N ASP A 189 0.59 -4.28 -12.64
CA ASP A 189 0.35 -2.87 -12.99
C ASP A 189 1.64 -2.13 -13.33
N PHE A 190 2.69 -2.36 -12.53
CA PHE A 190 3.99 -1.73 -12.75
C PHE A 190 4.65 -2.25 -14.03
N GLU A 191 4.62 -3.55 -14.26
CA GLU A 191 5.13 -4.16 -15.48
C GLU A 191 4.40 -3.62 -16.70
N MET A 192 3.07 -3.60 -16.68
CA MET A 192 2.26 -3.07 -17.76
C MET A 192 2.55 -1.59 -18.03
N ALA A 193 2.67 -0.78 -16.98
CA ALA A 193 3.02 0.64 -17.10
C ALA A 193 4.42 0.85 -17.71
N CYS A 194 5.40 0.02 -17.30
CA CYS A 194 6.74 0.03 -17.85
C CYS A 194 6.79 -0.44 -19.31
N LEU A 195 6.02 -1.45 -19.69
CA LEU A 195 5.92 -1.91 -21.08
C LEU A 195 5.31 -0.84 -22.00
N LYS A 196 4.31 -0.09 -21.51
CA LYS A 196 3.66 0.99 -22.27
C LYS A 196 4.54 2.21 -22.45
N SER A 197 5.29 2.60 -21.42
CA SER A 197 6.05 3.87 -21.42
C SER A 197 7.56 3.70 -21.57
N GLY A 198 8.08 2.47 -21.47
CA GLY A 198 9.51 2.17 -21.38
C GLY A 198 10.15 2.51 -20.02
N ALA A 199 9.38 3.01 -19.05
CA ALA A 199 9.90 3.54 -17.80
C ALA A 199 8.94 3.41 -16.61
N CYS A 200 9.46 3.63 -15.41
CA CYS A 200 8.63 3.74 -14.21
C CYS A 200 7.56 4.84 -14.38
N PRO A 201 6.27 4.57 -14.11
CA PRO A 201 5.20 5.56 -14.29
C PRO A 201 5.30 6.76 -13.34
N PHE A 202 6.12 6.66 -12.29
CA PHE A 202 6.30 7.72 -11.31
C PHE A 202 7.56 8.56 -11.55
N CYS A 203 8.74 7.91 -11.69
CA CYS A 203 10.01 8.63 -11.83
C CYS A 203 10.59 8.65 -13.25
N HIS A 204 9.95 7.98 -14.21
CA HIS A 204 10.38 7.89 -15.61
C HIS A 204 11.78 7.32 -15.83
N VAL A 205 12.36 6.64 -14.82
CA VAL A 205 13.59 5.86 -14.98
C VAL A 205 13.26 4.48 -15.52
N ALA A 206 14.01 4.05 -16.54
CA ALA A 206 13.87 2.72 -17.13
C ALA A 206 14.15 1.63 -16.07
N PRO A 207 13.28 0.62 -15.91
CA PRO A 207 13.51 -0.45 -14.96
C PRO A 207 14.75 -1.25 -15.35
N GLN A 208 15.60 -1.54 -14.37
CA GLN A 208 16.77 -2.40 -14.58
C GLN A 208 16.27 -3.84 -14.80
N LYS A 209 16.59 -4.45 -15.96
CA LYS A 209 16.29 -5.87 -16.19
C LYS A 209 17.08 -6.71 -15.18
N LYS A 210 16.41 -7.33 -14.20
CA LYS A 210 17.01 -8.39 -13.40
C LYS A 210 17.35 -9.54 -14.36
N ARG A 211 18.63 -9.72 -14.70
CA ARG A 211 19.08 -10.90 -15.44
C ARG A 211 18.83 -12.13 -14.57
N HIS A 212 17.76 -12.87 -14.84
CA HIS A 212 17.69 -14.27 -14.40
C HIS A 212 18.77 -15.03 -15.18
N HIS A 213 19.95 -15.23 -14.60
CA HIS A 213 20.85 -16.30 -15.04
C HIS A 213 20.44 -17.56 -14.28
N ASN A 214 19.63 -18.38 -14.93
CA ASN A 214 19.49 -19.81 -14.66
C ASN A 214 19.24 -20.50 -16.00
N PHE A 215 20.27 -20.52 -16.84
CA PHE A 215 20.45 -21.62 -17.79
C PHE A 215 21.59 -22.44 -17.22
N ILE A 216 21.23 -23.56 -16.58
CA ILE A 216 22.15 -24.68 -16.43
C ILE A 216 22.20 -25.30 -17.83
N ASP A 217 23.19 -24.94 -18.63
CA ASP A 217 23.58 -25.79 -19.75
C ASP A 217 24.22 -27.04 -19.12
N ASN A 218 23.40 -28.09 -18.97
CA ASN A 218 23.90 -29.43 -18.80
C ASN A 218 24.58 -29.83 -20.12
N ASN A 219 25.89 -29.66 -20.18
CA ASN A 219 26.75 -30.38 -21.12
C ASN A 219 28.04 -30.73 -20.39
N ASP A 220 27.93 -31.71 -19.50
CA ASP A 220 29.00 -32.61 -19.09
C ASP A 220 28.32 -33.89 -18.60
N ILE A 221 28.17 -34.87 -19.49
CA ILE A 221 28.26 -36.33 -19.27
C ILE A 221 28.36 -36.96 -20.67
N GLU A 222 29.54 -37.54 -20.92
CA GLU A 222 29.96 -38.53 -21.93
C GLU A 222 29.99 -38.16 -23.43
#